data_AF-A0A7C1KPH1-F1
#
_entry.id   AF-A0A7C1KPH1-F1
#
_cell.length_a   1.000
_cell.length_b   1.000
_cell.length_c   1.000
_cell.angle_alpha   90.00
_cell.angle_beta   90.00
_cell.angle_gamma   90.00
#
_symmetry.space_group_name_H-M   'P 1'
#
loop_
_entity.id
_entity.type
_entity.pdbx_description
1 polymer ?
#
loop_
_entity_poly.entity_id
_entity_poly.type
_entity_poly.pdbx_seq_one_letter_code
_entity_poly.pdbx_strand_id
1 'polypeptide(L)'
;MNAGCRLVWLDPMPLEEDIYRAYENYFTHTGTSAGRWIETAEQSQSRRRRFYLLVRKEYWKQRFGYFPEAAGGWKRVFGLLVYLHPAWRSAFDAGVMFLDAHPGGKLLEIGSGG
;
A
#
# COMPACT_ATOMS: atom_id res chain seq x y z
N MET A 1 -3.80 40.43 -0.10
CA MET A 1 -3.26 39.25 -0.81
C MET A 1 -2.03 39.69 -1.60
N ASN A 2 -0.87 39.05 -1.38
CA ASN A 2 0.41 39.43 -1.99
C ASN A 2 0.63 38.60 -3.27
N ALA A 3 0.72 39.24 -4.44
CA ALA A 3 0.62 38.57 -5.75
C ALA A 3 1.82 37.68 -6.13
N GLY A 4 2.91 37.71 -5.35
CA GLY A 4 4.14 36.95 -5.61
C GLY A 4 4.27 35.60 -4.89
N CYS A 5 3.43 35.29 -3.90
CA CYS A 5 3.59 34.09 -3.07
C CYS A 5 2.39 33.15 -3.24
N ARG A 6 2.54 32.12 -4.08
CA ARG A 6 1.55 31.04 -4.30
C ARG A 6 1.58 29.97 -3.18
N LEU A 7 1.84 30.38 -1.94
CA LEU A 7 1.89 29.50 -0.77
C LEU A 7 0.62 29.69 0.06
N VAL A 8 -0.08 28.60 0.33
CA VAL A 8 -1.20 28.57 1.27
C VAL A 8 -0.60 28.37 2.66
N TRP A 9 -0.64 29.42 3.47
CA TRP A 9 -0.25 29.37 4.88
C TRP A 9 -1.48 29.29 5.77
N LEU A 10 -1.30 28.84 7.01
CA LEU A 10 -2.29 29.05 8.07
C LEU A 10 -2.54 30.57 8.19
N ASP A 11 -3.80 30.96 8.42
CA ASP A 11 -4.21 32.35 8.57
C ASP A 11 -4.69 32.59 10.02
N PRO A 12 -3.97 33.38 10.83
CA PRO A 12 -2.79 34.18 10.49
C PRO A 12 -1.52 33.32 10.27
N MET A 13 -0.58 33.86 9.50
CA MET A 13 0.73 33.24 9.29
C MET A 13 1.45 33.09 10.64
N PRO A 14 1.86 31.86 11.04
CA PRO A 14 2.51 31.65 12.32
C PRO A 14 3.89 32.31 12.33
N LEU A 15 4.31 32.79 13.51
CA LEU A 15 5.69 33.18 13.77
C LEU A 15 6.57 31.94 13.87
N GLU A 16 7.88 32.08 13.66
CA GLU A 16 8.83 30.96 13.71
C GLU A 16 8.77 30.23 15.06
N GLU A 17 8.66 30.99 16.15
CA GLU A 17 8.49 30.44 17.49
C GLU A 17 7.16 29.70 17.71
N ASP A 18 6.13 29.92 16.89
CA ASP A 18 4.80 29.33 17.07
C ASP A 18 4.53 28.13 16.14
N ILE A 19 5.42 27.85 15.18
CA ILE A 19 5.26 26.74 14.21
C ILE A 19 5.07 25.40 14.93
N TYR A 20 5.75 25.17 16.06
CA TYR A 20 5.65 23.92 16.81
C TYR A 20 4.22 23.67 17.34
N ARG A 21 3.45 24.73 17.63
CA ARG A 21 2.07 24.62 18.17
C ARG A 21 1.10 24.01 17.18
N ALA A 22 1.35 24.17 15.87
CA ALA A 22 0.57 23.50 14.83
C ALA A 22 0.65 21.96 14.94
N TYR A 23 1.70 21.44 15.58
CA TYR A 23 1.92 20.01 15.77
C TYR A 23 1.51 19.50 17.16
N GLU A 24 1.12 20.36 18.10
CA GLU A 24 0.75 19.94 19.48
C GLU A 24 -0.42 18.96 19.51
N ASN A 25 -1.42 19.18 18.64
CA ASN A 25 -2.58 18.30 18.50
C ASN A 25 -2.50 17.41 17.25
N TYR A 26 -1.32 17.34 16.63
CA TYR A 26 -1.14 16.48 15.47
C TYR A 26 -1.17 15.03 15.95
N PHE A 27 -2.15 14.27 15.45
CA PHE A 27 -2.41 12.92 15.90
C PHE A 27 -1.30 11.96 15.43
N THR A 28 -0.21 11.89 16.18
CA THR A 28 0.86 10.89 15.98
C THR A 28 0.61 9.69 16.88
N HIS A 29 -0.42 8.91 16.55
CA HIS A 29 -0.70 7.59 17.13
C HIS A 29 -0.62 7.54 18.68
N THR A 30 -1.66 7.97 19.38
CA THR A 30 -1.81 7.61 20.80
C THR A 30 -1.88 6.10 20.92
N GLY A 31 -0.93 5.50 21.65
CA GLY A 31 -0.73 4.06 21.74
C GLY A 31 -2.03 3.28 21.90
N THR A 32 -2.41 2.52 20.87
CA THR A 32 -3.50 1.55 20.94
C THR A 32 -3.12 0.36 20.07
N SER A 33 -2.56 -0.65 20.73
CA SER A 33 -2.57 -2.07 20.33
C SER A 33 -2.33 -2.40 18.85
N ALA A 34 -1.12 -2.14 18.35
CA ALA A 34 -0.66 -2.65 17.05
C ALA A 34 -0.39 -4.18 17.01
N GLY A 35 -0.96 -4.97 17.93
CA GLY A 35 -0.64 -6.41 18.07
C GLY A 35 -1.83 -7.34 18.34
N ARG A 36 -3.08 -6.86 18.30
CA ARG A 36 -4.26 -7.66 18.70
C ARG A 36 -5.32 -7.79 17.58
N TRP A 37 -4.87 -7.97 16.35
CA TRP A 37 -5.76 -8.15 15.18
C TRP A 37 -5.39 -9.36 14.30
N ILE A 38 -4.51 -10.25 14.78
CA ILE A 38 -3.98 -11.35 13.94
C ILE A 38 -4.82 -12.64 14.00
N GLU A 39 -5.74 -12.83 14.96
CA GLU A 39 -6.31 -14.17 15.18
C GLU A 39 -7.62 -14.52 14.46
N THR A 40 -8.31 -13.62 13.75
CA THR A 40 -9.70 -13.90 13.32
C THR A 40 -10.08 -13.51 11.88
N ALA A 41 -9.11 -13.26 10.98
CA ALA A 41 -9.42 -12.98 9.57
C ALA A 41 -9.48 -14.23 8.66
N GLU A 42 -9.62 -15.41 9.25
CA GLU A 42 -9.81 -16.66 8.52
C GLU A 42 -11.24 -17.15 8.74
N GLN A 43 -12.16 -16.88 7.81
CA GLN A 43 -13.33 -17.72 7.49
C GLN A 43 -14.35 -16.97 6.62
N SER A 44 -14.08 -16.96 5.31
CA SER A 44 -15.06 -16.93 4.20
C SER A 44 -14.37 -16.36 2.97
N GLN A 45 -13.43 -17.11 2.40
CA GLN A 45 -12.84 -16.70 1.13
C GLN A 45 -13.70 -17.23 -0.03
N SER A 46 -14.50 -16.34 -0.61
CA SER A 46 -15.12 -16.55 -1.92
C SER A 46 -14.09 -17.05 -2.94
N ARG A 47 -14.49 -17.99 -3.83
CA ARG A 47 -13.63 -18.51 -4.91
C ARG A 47 -13.01 -17.40 -5.77
N ARG A 48 -13.75 -16.29 -5.98
CA ARG A 48 -13.27 -15.12 -6.73
C ARG A 48 -12.12 -14.41 -6.01
N ARG A 49 -12.24 -14.25 -4.68
CA ARG A 49 -11.18 -13.66 -3.85
C ARG A 49 -9.93 -14.53 -3.86
N ARG A 50 -10.08 -15.85 -3.76
CA ARG A 50 -8.94 -16.78 -3.89
C ARG A 50 -8.25 -16.64 -5.25
N PHE A 51 -9.01 -16.60 -6.33
CA PHE A 51 -8.46 -16.40 -7.67
C PHE A 51 -7.72 -15.06 -7.78
N TYR A 52 -8.34 -13.96 -7.31
CA TYR A 52 -7.72 -12.64 -7.28
C TYR A 52 -6.40 -12.64 -6.50
N LEU A 53 -6.35 -13.26 -5.31
CA LEU A 53 -5.14 -13.34 -4.50
C LEU A 53 -4.02 -14.15 -5.18
N LEU A 54 -4.38 -15.24 -5.88
CA LEU A 54 -3.42 -16.04 -6.65
C LEU A 54 -2.83 -15.22 -7.81
N VAL A 55 -3.68 -14.53 -8.56
CA VAL A 55 -3.26 -13.68 -9.68
C VAL A 55 -2.38 -12.53 -9.18
N ARG A 56 -2.77 -11.86 -8.09
CA ARG A 56 -2.01 -10.79 -7.43
C ARG A 56 -0.61 -11.27 -7.03
N LYS A 57 -0.53 -12.42 -6.34
CA LYS A 57 0.75 -13.00 -5.87
C LYS A 57 1.69 -13.29 -7.04
N GLU A 58 1.16 -13.86 -8.11
CA GLU A 58 1.95 -14.22 -9.29
C GLU A 58 2.44 -12.97 -10.05
N TYR A 59 1.60 -11.94 -10.17
CA TYR A 59 1.99 -10.66 -10.78
C TYR A 59 3.12 -9.97 -10.00
N TRP A 60 3.01 -9.86 -8.67
CA TRP A 60 4.05 -9.26 -7.83
C TRP A 60 5.37 -10.01 -7.90
N LYS A 61 5.31 -11.33 -8.04
CA LYS A 61 6.51 -12.13 -8.26
C LYS A 61 7.20 -11.76 -9.57
N GLN A 62 6.47 -11.70 -10.67
CA GLN A 62 7.05 -11.44 -11.99
C GLN A 62 7.53 -10.01 -12.16
N ARG A 63 6.82 -9.04 -11.57
CA ARG A 63 7.11 -7.61 -11.74
C ARG A 63 8.09 -7.05 -10.71
N PHE A 64 7.91 -7.40 -9.44
CA PHE A 64 8.63 -6.79 -8.31
C PHE A 64 9.55 -7.81 -7.58
N GLY A 65 9.56 -9.08 -7.98
CA GLY A 65 10.47 -10.08 -7.42
C GLY A 65 10.05 -10.68 -6.07
N TYR A 66 8.80 -10.46 -5.62
CA TYR A 66 8.31 -11.06 -4.37
C TYR A 66 8.13 -12.59 -4.49
N PHE A 67 8.32 -13.33 -3.39
CA PHE A 67 8.08 -14.78 -3.31
C PHE A 67 8.87 -15.62 -4.34
N PRO A 68 10.20 -15.80 -4.14
CA PRO A 68 11.10 -16.41 -5.13
C PRO A 68 10.85 -17.92 -5.44
N GLU A 69 9.93 -18.61 -4.77
CA GLU A 69 9.63 -20.03 -5.01
C GLU A 69 9.18 -20.31 -6.45
N ALA A 70 9.66 -21.40 -7.07
CA ALA A 70 9.48 -21.71 -8.48
C ALA A 70 7.99 -21.68 -8.94
N ALA A 71 7.67 -20.86 -9.95
CA ALA A 71 6.34 -20.83 -10.55
C ALA A 71 6.34 -21.70 -11.81
N GLY A 72 5.32 -22.55 -11.97
CA GLY A 72 5.12 -23.35 -13.18
C GLY A 72 4.83 -22.48 -14.41
N GLY A 73 5.33 -22.89 -15.58
CA GLY A 73 5.40 -22.07 -16.80
C GLY A 73 4.11 -21.38 -17.26
N TRP A 74 2.94 -21.98 -17.06
CA TRP A 74 1.65 -21.38 -17.43
C TRP A 74 1.27 -20.14 -16.59
N LYS A 75 1.83 -20.00 -15.38
CA LYS A 75 1.58 -18.84 -14.50
C LYS A 75 2.27 -17.56 -15.00
N ARG A 76 3.33 -17.69 -15.81
CA ARG A 76 4.00 -16.57 -16.51
C ARG A 76 3.10 -15.88 -17.52
N VAL A 77 2.29 -16.66 -18.25
CA VAL A 77 1.37 -16.12 -19.25
C VAL A 77 0.26 -15.29 -18.59
N PHE A 78 -0.28 -15.74 -17.45
CA PHE A 78 -1.30 -14.98 -16.72
C PHE A 78 -0.77 -13.68 -16.11
N GLY A 79 0.46 -13.63 -15.61
CA GLY A 79 1.08 -12.38 -15.17
C GLY A 79 1.20 -11.36 -16.30
N LEU A 80 1.47 -11.83 -17.52
CA LEU A 80 1.53 -10.99 -18.72
C LEU A 80 0.14 -10.51 -19.18
N LEU A 81 -0.90 -11.36 -19.07
CA LEU A 81 -2.28 -10.96 -19.35
C LEU A 81 -2.79 -9.90 -18.35
N VAL A 82 -2.40 -9.98 -17.08
CA VAL A 82 -2.70 -8.97 -16.06
C VAL A 82 -1.98 -7.66 -16.35
N TYR A 83 -0.72 -7.73 -16.80
CA TYR A 83 0.04 -6.54 -17.19
C TYR A 83 -0.66 -5.75 -18.31
N LEU A 84 -1.37 -6.45 -19.20
CA LEU A 84 -2.12 -5.83 -20.31
C LEU A 84 -3.44 -5.18 -19.88
N HIS A 85 -3.99 -5.49 -18.69
CA HIS A 85 -5.24 -4.89 -18.20
C HIS A 85 -4.95 -3.68 -17.28
N PRO A 86 -5.11 -2.43 -17.75
CA PRO A 86 -4.59 -1.23 -17.08
C PRO A 86 -5.18 -1.00 -15.68
N ALA A 87 -6.46 -1.34 -15.47
CA ALA A 87 -7.09 -1.20 -14.16
C ALA A 87 -6.51 -2.18 -13.11
N TRP A 88 -6.12 -3.39 -13.54
CA TRP A 88 -5.59 -4.41 -12.62
C TRP A 88 -4.11 -4.15 -12.32
N ARG A 89 -3.36 -3.74 -13.35
CA ARG A 89 -1.99 -3.25 -13.18
C ARG A 89 -1.92 -2.12 -12.15
N SER A 90 -2.77 -1.11 -12.28
CA SER A 90 -2.77 0.04 -11.37
C SER A 90 -3.12 -0.38 -9.94
N ALA A 91 -4.13 -1.24 -9.76
CA ALA A 91 -4.53 -1.75 -8.44
C ALA A 91 -3.44 -2.61 -7.79
N PHE A 92 -2.79 -3.49 -8.54
CA PHE A 92 -1.73 -4.35 -8.01
C PHE A 92 -0.43 -3.60 -7.74
N ASP A 93 -0.04 -2.67 -8.61
CA ASP A 93 1.15 -1.85 -8.39
C ASP A 93 0.98 -0.96 -7.14
N ALA A 94 -0.21 -0.35 -6.95
CA ALA A 94 -0.53 0.44 -5.77
C ALA A 94 -0.51 -0.40 -4.47
N GLY A 95 -0.87 -1.69 -4.54
CA GLY A 95 -0.87 -2.58 -3.38
C GLY A 95 0.51 -2.87 -2.78
N VAL A 96 1.60 -2.68 -3.55
CA VAL A 96 2.98 -2.71 -3.05
C VAL A 96 3.62 -1.33 -3.04
N MET A 97 2.82 -0.27 -3.25
CA MET A 97 3.32 1.10 -3.40
C MET A 97 4.45 1.23 -4.41
N PHE A 98 4.41 0.42 -5.47
CA PHE A 98 5.43 0.37 -6.52
C PHE A 98 6.85 0.00 -6.03
N LEU A 99 6.98 -0.66 -4.87
CA LEU A 99 8.26 -1.06 -4.30
C LEU A 99 8.71 -2.43 -4.81
N ASP A 100 10.01 -2.55 -5.08
CA ASP A 100 10.65 -3.82 -5.38
C ASP A 100 10.87 -4.65 -4.12
N ALA A 101 10.92 -5.97 -4.28
CA ALA A 101 11.21 -6.89 -3.19
C ALA A 101 12.65 -6.70 -2.70
N HIS A 102 12.82 -6.56 -1.39
CA HIS A 102 14.12 -6.48 -0.73
C HIS A 102 14.35 -7.71 0.16
N PRO A 103 15.54 -8.34 0.14
CA PRO A 103 15.86 -9.45 1.03
C PRO A 103 15.63 -9.08 2.50
N GLY A 104 14.84 -9.88 3.23
CA GLY A 104 14.49 -9.61 4.63
C GLY A 104 13.41 -8.54 4.83
N GLY A 105 12.90 -7.91 3.76
CA GLY A 105 11.80 -6.96 3.82
C GLY A 105 10.46 -7.65 4.15
N LYS A 106 9.59 -6.94 4.87
CA LYS A 106 8.20 -7.35 5.13
C LYS A 106 7.26 -6.38 4.41
N LEU A 107 6.27 -6.92 3.70
CA LEU A 107 5.25 -6.11 3.05
C LEU A 107 4.16 -5.74 4.06
N LEU A 108 3.89 -4.45 4.22
CA LEU A 108 2.80 -3.95 5.05
C LEU A 108 1.54 -3.81 4.20
N GLU A 109 0.51 -4.62 4.47
CA GLU A 109 -0.81 -4.46 3.83
C GLU A 109 -1.60 -3.40 4.59
N ILE A 110 -1.69 -2.20 4.02
CA ILE A 110 -2.52 -1.11 4.56
C ILE A 110 -3.89 -1.23 3.91
N GLY A 111 -4.82 -1.91 4.59
CA GLY A 111 -6.20 -2.02 4.13
C GLY A 111 -7.11 -2.57 5.22
N SER A 112 -8.22 -1.87 5.47
CA SER A 112 -9.35 -2.40 6.24
C SER A 112 -10.11 -3.38 5.34
N GLY A 113 -9.98 -4.68 5.61
CA GLY A 113 -10.44 -5.77 4.73
C GLY A 113 -11.81 -5.52 4.08
N GLY A 114 -11.84 -5.65 2.74
CA GLY A 114 -13.07 -5.71 1.94
C GLY A 114 -13.44 -7.13 1.53
#